data_AF-A0AAV8BZ24-F1
#
_entry.id   AF-A0AAV8BZ24-F1
#
_cell.length_a   1.000
_cell.length_b   1.000
_cell.length_c   1.000
_cell.angle_alpha   90.00
_cell.angle_beta   90.00
_cell.angle_gamma   90.00
#
_symmetry.space_group_name_H-M   'P 1'
#
loop_
_entity.id
_entity.type
_entity.pdbx_description
1 polymer ?
#
loop_
_entity_poly.entity_id
_entity_poly.type
_entity_poly.pdbx_seq_one_letter_code
_entity_poly.pdbx_strand_id
1 'polypeptide(L)'
;MLGRSPVLLEAAAAAKEVARIAGMESEKVYSHYNHTDSCHLLRWTARESYQFMYARPWEKVVQFYSNLVSRSTGASGLSDLFSTKKYEMTNVMENADSSNEKEVTGVASKDKEKGRGGRWNRVTFKIALSYHGGSFDGWQKQPGLNTVQGAVEKSLGQFVDEKKAKQLKERSLPIEGCAVVAGRTDKGVTALQQVCSFYTWRKDVTTGDIKEAIDEVVPRKLVVLAVSKVSREFHPNFSAKWRRYLYIFPLEEENLKENSDSTTPQNRSSFPDCDVKESPSSSQLDVQSMSDHPQAMPSDNSNEESSSLDEQEQGDGILIPTMKPQSFSVSKVDQLLRQLEGKMLSYKMFARDTQASRNMGPATECFMFHCRAEETTLPSTDKESEGGIKVMCVELVANRFLRKMVRVLVATAIREAAAGVEQDALITLMDATCRRATAPPAPPDGLCLVDVGYDEFKREKCFILD
;
A
#
# COMPACT_ATOMS: atom_id res chain seq x y z
N MET A 1 -40.45 33.60 7.58
CA MET A 1 -39.85 33.49 6.23
C MET A 1 -38.95 34.69 6.03
N LEU A 2 -37.72 34.52 5.53
CA LEU A 2 -36.82 35.63 5.19
C LEU A 2 -36.41 35.46 3.72
N GLY A 3 -36.88 36.36 2.86
CA GLY A 3 -36.56 36.35 1.43
C GLY A 3 -35.10 36.75 1.20
N ARG A 4 -34.39 36.02 0.33
CA ARG A 4 -33.06 36.42 -0.13
C ARG A 4 -33.19 37.57 -1.13
N SER A 5 -32.33 38.58 -1.01
CA SER A 5 -32.32 39.74 -1.91
C SER A 5 -32.12 39.32 -3.37
N PRO A 6 -32.89 39.86 -4.35
CA PRO A 6 -32.73 39.55 -5.77
C PRO A 6 -31.30 39.77 -6.30
N VAL A 7 -30.61 40.78 -5.78
CA VAL A 7 -29.23 41.15 -6.16
C VAL A 7 -28.24 40.00 -5.92
N LEU A 8 -28.48 39.16 -4.91
CA LEU A 8 -27.63 37.98 -4.64
C LEU A 8 -27.92 36.81 -5.59
N LEU A 9 -29.09 36.75 -6.24
CA LEU A 9 -29.37 35.77 -7.29
C LEU A 9 -28.69 36.15 -8.60
N GLU A 10 -28.75 37.42 -9.01
CA GLU A 10 -28.08 37.90 -10.23
C GLU A 10 -26.56 37.77 -10.12
N ALA A 11 -25.95 38.13 -8.99
CA ALA A 11 -24.52 37.95 -8.77
C ALA A 11 -24.10 36.47 -8.85
N ALA A 12 -24.94 35.54 -8.36
CA ALA A 12 -24.70 34.10 -8.45
C ALA A 12 -24.91 33.54 -9.87
N ALA A 13 -25.80 34.12 -10.66
CA ALA A 13 -25.98 33.78 -12.07
C ALA A 13 -24.80 34.27 -12.93
N ALA A 14 -24.37 35.52 -12.74
CA ALA A 14 -23.20 36.07 -13.41
C ALA A 14 -21.92 35.29 -13.07
N ALA A 15 -21.71 34.93 -11.80
CA ALA A 15 -20.58 34.09 -11.40
C ALA A 15 -20.62 32.69 -12.03
N LYS A 16 -21.80 32.11 -12.26
CA LYS A 16 -21.96 30.84 -12.99
C LYS A 16 -21.62 30.98 -14.47
N GLU A 17 -22.03 32.06 -15.14
CA GLU A 17 -21.70 32.23 -16.56
C GLU A 17 -20.22 32.57 -16.77
N VAL A 18 -19.60 33.34 -15.86
CA VAL A 18 -18.14 33.54 -15.86
C VAL A 18 -17.40 32.22 -15.63
N ALA A 19 -17.89 31.34 -14.73
CA ALA A 19 -17.34 30.00 -14.56
C ALA A 19 -17.58 29.08 -15.77
N ARG A 20 -18.66 29.30 -16.54
CA ARG A 20 -18.96 28.57 -17.79
C ARG A 20 -18.03 29.01 -18.93
N ILE A 21 -17.74 30.30 -19.03
CA ILE A 21 -16.82 30.88 -20.02
C ILE A 21 -15.35 30.52 -19.67
N ALA A 22 -14.96 30.60 -18.40
CA ALA A 22 -13.65 30.12 -17.93
C ALA A 22 -13.52 28.58 -17.99
N GLY A 23 -14.65 27.89 -18.14
CA GLY A 23 -14.76 26.44 -18.38
C GLY A 23 -14.83 26.06 -19.85
N MET A 24 -14.41 26.93 -20.78
CA MET A 24 -14.11 26.51 -22.16
C MET A 24 -12.97 25.48 -22.12
N GLU A 25 -13.37 24.22 -22.18
CA GLU A 25 -12.47 23.07 -22.15
C GLU A 25 -11.45 23.20 -23.30
N SER A 26 -10.16 23.23 -22.96
CA SER A 26 -9.18 22.70 -23.90
C SER A 26 -9.60 21.27 -24.21
N GLU A 27 -9.83 20.92 -25.48
CA GLU A 27 -10.15 19.54 -25.87
C GLU A 27 -9.07 18.60 -25.31
N LYS A 28 -9.42 17.90 -24.23
CA LYS A 28 -8.55 16.87 -23.68
C LYS A 28 -8.60 15.71 -24.65
N VAL A 29 -7.59 15.60 -25.51
CA VAL A 29 -7.41 14.48 -26.40
C VAL A 29 -7.30 13.21 -25.54
N TYR A 30 -8.39 12.44 -25.50
CA TYR A 30 -8.49 11.28 -24.63
C TYR A 30 -7.70 10.12 -25.20
N SER A 31 -6.65 9.68 -24.50
CA SER A 31 -5.93 8.45 -24.84
C SER A 31 -6.83 7.23 -24.59
N HIS A 32 -7.38 6.67 -25.67
CA HIS A 32 -8.07 5.38 -25.62
C HIS A 32 -7.02 4.30 -25.32
N TYR A 33 -7.27 3.45 -24.31
CA TYR A 33 -6.38 2.31 -24.03
C TYR A 33 -6.46 1.32 -25.19
N ASN A 34 -5.54 1.48 -26.15
CA ASN A 34 -5.55 0.69 -27.36
C ASN A 34 -4.86 -0.65 -27.12
N HIS A 35 -5.61 -1.73 -27.26
CA HIS A 35 -5.13 -3.11 -27.16
C HIS A 35 -4.31 -3.53 -28.40
N THR A 36 -4.27 -2.71 -29.45
CA THR A 36 -3.38 -2.88 -30.62
C THR A 36 -2.03 -2.15 -30.48
N ASP A 37 -1.67 -1.69 -29.28
CA ASP A 37 -0.30 -1.25 -28.94
C ASP A 37 0.70 -2.37 -29.29
N SER A 38 1.82 -2.03 -29.94
CA SER A 38 2.80 -2.98 -30.49
C SER A 38 3.37 -3.92 -29.42
N CYS A 39 3.40 -3.48 -28.16
CA CYS A 39 3.84 -4.30 -27.05
C CYS A 39 2.76 -5.25 -26.49
N HIS A 40 1.53 -5.32 -27.03
CA HIS A 40 0.47 -6.21 -26.51
C HIS A 40 0.90 -7.69 -26.41
N LEU A 41 1.69 -8.15 -27.38
CA LEU A 41 2.25 -9.51 -27.37
C LEU A 41 3.32 -9.72 -26.29
N LEU A 42 4.01 -8.67 -25.81
CA LEU A 42 5.03 -8.74 -24.75
C LEU A 42 4.48 -8.38 -23.36
N ARG A 43 3.53 -7.46 -23.26
CA ARG A 43 2.92 -6.97 -22.02
C ARG A 43 2.16 -8.10 -21.31
N TRP A 44 2.45 -8.33 -20.03
CA TRP A 44 1.75 -9.34 -19.23
C TRP A 44 0.28 -8.95 -19.00
N THR A 45 -0.60 -9.94 -19.05
CA THR A 45 -1.97 -9.87 -18.53
C THR A 45 -1.97 -9.66 -17.01
N ALA A 46 -3.14 -9.37 -16.44
CA ALA A 46 -3.30 -9.30 -14.98
C ALA A 46 -2.92 -10.61 -14.28
N ARG A 47 -3.20 -11.77 -14.88
CA ARG A 47 -2.87 -13.08 -14.31
C ARG A 47 -1.35 -13.34 -14.33
N GLU A 48 -0.71 -13.12 -15.47
CA GLU A 48 0.74 -13.28 -15.61
C GLU A 48 1.49 -12.29 -14.71
N SER A 49 1.05 -11.02 -14.64
CA SER A 49 1.61 -10.03 -13.72
C SER A 49 1.51 -10.47 -12.26
N TYR A 50 0.39 -11.09 -11.86
CA TYR A 50 0.24 -11.65 -10.52
C TYR A 50 1.21 -12.84 -10.31
N GLN A 51 1.26 -13.79 -11.24
CA GLN A 51 2.13 -14.96 -11.12
C GLN A 51 3.62 -14.56 -11.03
N PHE A 52 4.09 -13.67 -11.90
CA PHE A 52 5.47 -13.16 -11.89
C PHE A 52 5.87 -12.54 -10.54
N MET A 53 4.99 -11.69 -10.00
CA MET A 53 5.25 -10.95 -8.77
C MET A 53 5.19 -11.84 -7.52
N TYR A 54 4.22 -12.74 -7.43
CA TYR A 54 4.02 -13.59 -6.25
C TYR A 54 4.95 -14.81 -6.23
N ALA A 55 5.61 -15.15 -7.33
CA ALA A 55 6.61 -16.22 -7.40
C ALA A 55 8.00 -15.86 -6.83
N ARG A 56 8.26 -14.59 -6.48
CA ARG A 56 9.55 -14.16 -5.92
C ARG A 56 9.78 -14.73 -4.50
N PRO A 57 11.03 -14.96 -4.07
CA PRO A 57 11.36 -15.42 -2.71
C PRO A 57 11.21 -14.28 -1.67
N TRP A 58 9.99 -14.06 -1.21
CA TRP A 58 9.63 -12.97 -0.29
C TRP A 58 10.17 -13.15 1.14
N GLU A 59 10.52 -14.38 1.53
CA GLU A 59 10.89 -14.77 2.90
C GLU A 59 12.06 -13.94 3.43
N LYS A 60 13.11 -13.75 2.61
CA LYS A 60 14.30 -12.96 2.97
C LYS A 60 13.97 -11.48 3.18
N VAL A 61 13.05 -10.92 2.40
CA VAL A 61 12.59 -9.51 2.54
C VAL A 61 11.74 -9.34 3.80
N VAL A 62 10.84 -10.29 4.07
CA VAL A 62 10.01 -10.33 5.29
C VAL A 62 10.89 -10.46 6.55
N GLN A 63 11.90 -11.33 6.51
CA GLN A 63 12.87 -11.52 7.59
C GLN A 63 13.73 -10.26 7.82
N PHE A 64 14.21 -9.61 6.76
CA PHE A 64 14.90 -8.32 6.85
C PHE A 64 14.04 -7.25 7.53
N TYR A 65 12.78 -7.08 7.10
CA TYR A 65 11.85 -6.15 7.75
C TYR A 65 11.57 -6.52 9.21
N SER A 66 11.45 -7.81 9.55
CA SER A 66 11.29 -8.26 10.93
C SER A 66 12.50 -7.91 11.80
N ASN A 67 13.72 -7.98 11.25
CA ASN A 67 14.94 -7.57 11.94
C ASN A 67 15.02 -6.06 12.17
N LEU A 68 14.63 -5.23 11.18
CA LEU A 68 14.60 -3.76 11.34
C LEU A 68 13.63 -3.30 12.43
N VAL A 69 12.45 -3.93 12.51
CA VAL A 69 11.43 -3.66 13.54
C VAL A 69 11.92 -4.12 14.91
N SER A 70 12.41 -5.36 15.02
CA SER A 70 12.73 -6.00 16.31
C SER A 70 13.99 -5.47 16.98
N ARG A 71 14.97 -4.97 16.21
CA ARG A 71 16.20 -4.35 16.75
C ARG A 71 16.02 -2.87 17.11
N SER A 72 14.86 -2.28 16.83
CA SER A 72 14.58 -0.83 16.94
C SER A 72 15.54 0.07 16.15
N THR A 73 16.36 -0.49 15.25
CA THR A 73 17.21 0.26 14.31
C THR A 73 16.36 1.01 13.29
N GLY A 74 15.17 0.48 12.96
CA GLY A 74 14.20 1.20 12.14
C GLY A 74 14.78 1.62 10.79
N ALA A 75 14.77 2.92 10.53
CA ALA A 75 15.29 3.49 9.28
C ALA A 75 16.83 3.59 9.21
N SER A 76 17.57 3.52 10.32
CA SER A 76 19.05 3.56 10.24
C SER A 76 19.59 2.30 9.57
N GLY A 77 18.97 1.14 9.82
CA GLY A 77 19.28 -0.12 9.13
C GLY A 77 18.78 -0.18 7.68
N LEU A 78 18.01 0.81 7.20
CA LEU A 78 17.79 1.01 5.76
C LEU A 78 18.93 1.81 5.14
N SER A 79 19.52 2.78 5.83
CA SER A 79 20.66 3.54 5.29
C SER A 79 21.86 2.65 4.95
N ASP A 80 22.08 1.59 5.72
CA ASP A 80 23.10 0.56 5.46
C ASP A 80 22.92 -0.13 4.08
N LEU A 81 21.69 -0.18 3.54
CA LEU A 81 21.36 -0.81 2.25
C LEU A 81 21.73 0.07 1.03
N PHE A 82 21.87 1.38 1.21
CA PHE A 82 22.10 2.36 0.13
C PHE A 82 23.48 3.03 0.18
N SER A 83 24.36 2.60 1.11
CA SER A 83 25.78 2.98 1.19
C SER A 83 26.12 4.49 1.16
N THR A 84 25.12 5.36 1.36
CA THR A 84 25.26 6.82 1.25
C THR A 84 25.68 7.45 2.57
N LYS A 85 26.53 8.48 2.47
CA LYS A 85 27.17 9.19 3.60
C LYS A 85 26.23 9.42 4.78
N LYS A 86 26.68 9.03 5.99
CA LYS A 86 26.05 9.24 7.32
C LYS A 86 24.76 10.05 7.25
N TYR A 87 23.64 9.32 7.17
CA TYR A 87 22.33 9.92 7.33
C TYR A 87 22.16 10.43 8.76
N GLU A 88 22.35 11.74 8.97
CA GLU A 88 21.71 12.44 10.08
C GLU A 88 20.22 12.53 9.78
N MET A 89 19.54 11.38 9.94
CA MET A 89 18.10 11.36 10.06
C MET A 89 17.77 12.27 11.24
N THR A 90 17.09 13.38 10.95
CA THR A 90 16.84 14.42 11.95
C THR A 90 16.06 13.80 13.09
N ASN A 91 16.75 13.60 14.22
CA ASN A 91 16.26 12.82 15.33
C ASN A 91 14.97 13.44 15.85
N VAL A 92 13.82 12.81 15.55
CA VAL A 92 12.59 13.02 16.34
C VAL A 92 12.83 12.55 17.79
N MET A 93 13.91 11.79 18.03
CA MET A 93 14.46 11.44 19.33
C MET A 93 15.14 12.60 20.07
N GLU A 94 15.67 13.63 19.40
CA GLU A 94 16.37 14.77 20.04
C GLU A 94 15.41 15.93 20.31
N ASN A 95 14.41 15.65 21.14
CA ASN A 95 13.78 16.61 22.05
C ASN A 95 13.23 15.91 23.31
N ALA A 96 13.70 14.69 23.58
CA ALA A 96 13.49 13.96 24.84
C ALA A 96 14.87 13.65 25.43
N ASP A 97 15.08 14.13 26.66
CA ASP A 97 16.22 13.82 27.53
C ASP A 97 17.63 14.30 27.14
N SER A 98 17.84 15.61 27.27
CA SER A 98 18.95 16.08 28.10
C SER A 98 18.63 17.39 28.83
N SER A 99 18.66 17.35 30.16
CA SER A 99 18.79 18.50 31.08
C SER A 99 18.03 19.79 30.74
N ASN A 100 16.71 19.76 30.92
CA ASN A 100 16.03 20.85 31.62
C ASN A 100 14.70 20.36 32.17
N GLU A 101 14.59 20.25 33.50
CA GLU A 101 13.33 20.50 34.22
C GLU A 101 12.95 21.98 34.13
N LYS A 102 12.94 22.52 32.91
CA LYS A 102 12.08 23.66 32.60
C LYS A 102 10.70 23.07 32.42
N GLU A 103 10.02 23.03 33.56
CA GLU A 103 8.58 23.24 33.66
C GLU A 103 8.04 23.82 32.34
N VAL A 104 7.15 23.11 31.64
CA VAL A 104 6.64 23.55 30.33
C VAL A 104 5.60 24.65 30.51
N THR A 105 6.03 25.76 31.11
CA THR A 105 5.40 27.08 31.16
C THR A 105 5.43 27.71 29.77
N GLY A 106 4.83 27.04 28.77
CA GLY A 106 5.04 27.39 27.37
C GLY A 106 4.00 26.91 26.37
N VAL A 107 3.30 25.78 26.62
CA VAL A 107 2.12 25.44 25.79
C VAL A 107 0.88 26.16 26.31
N ALA A 108 0.93 27.49 26.24
CA ALA A 108 -0.24 28.34 26.32
C ALA A 108 -1.08 28.10 25.06
N SER A 109 -1.91 27.05 25.08
CA SER A 109 -2.96 26.91 24.07
C SER A 109 -3.82 28.18 24.10
N LYS A 110 -4.19 28.71 22.92
CA LYS A 110 -5.13 29.84 22.70
C LYS A 110 -6.52 29.65 23.36
N ASP A 111 -6.70 28.56 24.09
CA ASP A 111 -7.87 28.21 24.89
C ASP A 111 -7.81 28.72 26.33
N LYS A 112 -6.61 28.91 26.91
CA LYS A 112 -6.45 29.59 28.21
C LYS A 112 -6.93 31.04 28.10
N GLU A 113 -6.53 31.76 27.05
CA GLU A 113 -7.02 33.12 26.73
C GLU A 113 -8.55 33.19 26.50
N LYS A 114 -9.21 32.05 26.21
CA LYS A 114 -10.65 31.99 25.90
C LYS A 114 -11.49 31.34 26.99
N GLY A 115 -10.93 31.06 28.18
CA GLY A 115 -11.64 30.45 29.31
C GLY A 115 -12.28 29.09 29.00
N ARG A 116 -11.75 28.36 28.01
CA ARG A 116 -12.41 27.18 27.43
C ARG A 116 -12.18 25.91 28.26
N GLY A 117 -13.06 25.64 29.21
CA GLY A 117 -13.02 24.43 30.05
C GLY A 117 -13.58 23.14 29.41
N GLY A 118 -13.55 22.04 30.16
CA GLY A 118 -14.20 20.77 29.81
C GLY A 118 -13.59 20.06 28.61
N ARG A 119 -14.33 19.95 27.49
CA ARG A 119 -13.91 19.26 26.25
C ARG A 119 -12.53 19.70 25.76
N TRP A 120 -12.18 20.96 25.97
CA TRP A 120 -10.95 21.55 25.46
C TRP A 120 -9.71 21.25 26.32
N ASN A 121 -9.90 20.74 27.55
CA ASN A 121 -8.83 20.40 28.49
C ASN A 121 -8.16 19.03 28.25
N ARG A 122 -8.35 18.39 27.09
CA ARG A 122 -7.68 17.10 26.79
C ARG A 122 -6.17 17.25 26.62
N VAL A 123 -5.41 16.21 26.95
CA VAL A 123 -4.02 16.04 26.50
C VAL A 123 -4.04 15.18 25.24
N THR A 124 -3.31 15.59 24.20
CA THR A 124 -3.11 14.80 22.97
C THR A 124 -1.66 14.35 22.90
N PHE A 125 -1.44 13.10 22.54
CA PHE A 125 -0.14 12.49 22.33
C PHE A 125 0.04 12.13 20.86
N LYS A 126 1.22 12.41 20.31
CA LYS A 126 1.74 11.84 19.06
C LYS A 126 2.57 10.61 19.44
N ILE A 127 2.32 9.49 18.78
CA ILE A 127 3.03 8.22 19.00
C ILE A 127 3.65 7.81 17.67
N ALA A 128 4.96 7.66 17.63
CA ALA A 128 5.70 7.07 16.52
C ALA A 128 5.98 5.61 16.84
N LEU A 129 5.65 4.72 15.91
CA LEU A 129 5.68 3.27 16.13
C LEU A 129 6.13 2.51 14.87
N SER A 130 6.80 1.40 15.10
CA SER A 130 7.25 0.43 14.10
C SER A 130 6.50 -0.88 14.28
N TYR A 131 6.14 -1.55 13.19
CA TYR A 131 5.58 -2.90 13.23
C TYR A 131 5.90 -3.71 11.98
N HIS A 132 6.06 -5.01 12.19
CA HIS A 132 6.27 -5.99 11.14
C HIS A 132 4.94 -6.39 10.48
N GLY A 133 4.81 -6.15 9.18
CA GLY A 133 3.56 -6.29 8.44
C GLY A 133 2.99 -7.70 8.42
N GLY A 134 3.84 -8.73 8.36
CA GLY A 134 3.44 -10.14 8.40
C GLY A 134 2.90 -10.62 9.75
N SER A 135 2.92 -9.78 10.80
CA SER A 135 2.38 -10.12 12.13
C SER A 135 0.98 -9.58 12.40
N PHE A 136 0.38 -8.83 11.46
CA PHE A 136 -0.94 -8.21 11.65
C PHE A 136 -1.79 -8.27 10.36
N ASP A 137 -3.10 -8.25 10.52
CA ASP A 137 -4.09 -8.13 9.43
C ASP A 137 -4.20 -6.68 8.87
N GLY A 138 -3.11 -5.92 8.95
CA GLY A 138 -3.02 -4.51 8.59
C GLY A 138 -3.30 -3.57 9.76
N TRP A 139 -3.41 -2.27 9.48
CA TRP A 139 -3.64 -1.26 10.52
C TRP A 139 -5.07 -1.32 11.08
N GLN A 140 -6.06 -1.10 10.21
CA GLN A 140 -7.42 -0.71 10.58
C GLN A 140 -8.13 -1.81 11.38
N LYS A 141 -8.68 -1.47 12.54
CA LYS A 141 -9.46 -2.40 13.37
C LYS A 141 -10.64 -3.00 12.59
N GLN A 142 -10.77 -4.33 12.65
CA GLN A 142 -11.83 -5.13 12.06
C GLN A 142 -12.23 -6.26 13.04
N PRO A 143 -13.51 -6.71 13.05
CA PRO A 143 -13.94 -7.78 13.95
C PRO A 143 -13.17 -9.08 13.74
N GLY A 144 -12.72 -9.71 14.82
CA GLY A 144 -12.07 -11.03 14.81
C GLY A 144 -10.64 -11.09 14.26
N LEU A 145 -10.05 -9.97 13.84
CA LEU A 145 -8.72 -9.92 13.23
C LEU A 145 -7.66 -9.28 14.14
N ASN A 146 -6.40 -9.70 13.98
CA ASN A 146 -5.28 -9.16 14.76
C ASN A 146 -4.68 -7.92 14.07
N THR A 147 -5.20 -6.74 14.36
CA THR A 147 -4.80 -5.49 13.69
C THR A 147 -3.97 -4.59 14.61
N VAL A 148 -3.08 -3.77 14.04
CA VAL A 148 -2.23 -2.85 14.82
C VAL A 148 -3.07 -1.85 15.61
N GLN A 149 -4.13 -1.29 15.00
CA GLN A 149 -5.06 -0.41 15.72
C GLN A 149 -5.77 -1.14 16.87
N GLY A 150 -6.17 -2.39 16.69
CA GLY A 150 -6.80 -3.18 17.76
C GLY A 150 -5.88 -3.37 18.96
N ALA A 151 -4.62 -3.74 18.71
CA ALA A 151 -3.59 -3.89 19.74
C ALA A 151 -3.33 -2.58 20.50
N VAL A 152 -3.12 -1.47 19.76
CA VAL A 152 -2.85 -0.13 20.31
C VAL A 152 -4.07 0.45 21.06
N GLU A 153 -5.29 0.27 20.56
CA GLU A 153 -6.49 0.77 21.25
C GLU A 153 -6.79 -0.04 22.51
N LYS A 154 -6.50 -1.35 22.53
CA LYS A 154 -6.66 -2.18 23.72
C LYS A 154 -5.71 -1.77 24.84
N SER A 155 -4.41 -1.58 24.57
CA SER A 155 -3.46 -1.12 25.58
C SER A 155 -3.79 0.28 26.11
N LEU A 156 -4.15 1.20 25.23
CA LEU A 156 -4.56 2.56 25.60
C LEU A 156 -5.88 2.62 26.38
N GLY A 157 -6.58 1.49 26.55
CA GLY A 157 -7.80 1.37 27.36
C GLY A 157 -7.61 1.81 28.81
N GLN A 158 -6.45 1.54 29.42
CA GLN A 158 -6.17 1.94 30.81
C GLN A 158 -5.98 3.45 31.03
N PHE A 159 -5.85 4.22 29.95
CA PHE A 159 -5.66 5.68 29.99
C PHE A 159 -6.91 6.48 29.62
N VAL A 160 -8.06 5.83 29.40
CA VAL A 160 -9.32 6.57 29.20
C VAL A 160 -9.78 7.22 30.50
N ASP A 161 -10.48 8.34 30.39
CA ASP A 161 -11.14 8.98 31.53
C ASP A 161 -12.41 8.22 31.97
N GLU A 162 -12.80 8.39 33.24
CA GLU A 162 -13.95 7.73 33.85
C GLU A 162 -15.26 7.94 33.07
N LYS A 163 -15.45 9.13 32.49
CA LYS A 163 -16.64 9.45 31.72
C LYS A 163 -16.67 8.66 30.41
N LYS A 164 -15.54 8.56 29.70
CA LYS A 164 -15.43 7.68 28.52
C LYS A 164 -15.58 6.21 28.91
N ALA A 165 -14.98 5.75 30.01
CA ALA A 165 -15.12 4.37 30.48
C ALA A 165 -16.59 4.02 30.78
N LYS A 166 -17.32 4.91 31.48
CA LYS A 166 -18.76 4.76 31.75
C LYS A 166 -19.57 4.71 30.45
N GLN A 167 -19.31 5.63 29.51
CA GLN A 167 -19.98 5.66 28.19
C GLN A 167 -19.75 4.39 27.37
N LEU A 168 -18.57 3.79 27.42
CA LEU A 168 -18.27 2.51 26.74
C LEU A 168 -19.04 1.36 27.41
N LYS A 169 -19.01 1.29 28.75
CA LYS A 169 -19.73 0.27 29.54
C LYS A 169 -21.25 0.33 29.34
N GLU A 170 -21.84 1.51 29.32
CA GLU A 170 -23.27 1.73 29.04
C GLU A 170 -23.70 1.26 27.64
N ARG A 171 -22.75 1.13 26.70
CA ARG A 171 -22.97 0.65 25.33
C ARG A 171 -22.55 -0.80 25.11
N SER A 172 -22.18 -1.52 26.18
CA SER A 172 -21.57 -2.85 26.12
C SER A 172 -20.34 -2.94 25.19
N LEU A 173 -19.58 -1.84 25.10
CA LEU A 173 -18.33 -1.76 24.34
C LEU A 173 -17.12 -2.01 25.25
N PRO A 174 -16.03 -2.61 24.74
CA PRO A 174 -14.80 -2.79 25.50
C PRO A 174 -14.18 -1.44 25.89
N ILE A 175 -13.48 -1.41 27.03
CA ILE A 175 -12.80 -0.21 27.53
C ILE A 175 -11.48 -0.05 26.77
N GLU A 176 -11.52 0.76 25.71
CA GLU A 176 -10.40 0.93 24.78
C GLU A 176 -10.10 2.41 24.52
N GLY A 177 -8.87 2.68 24.11
CA GLY A 177 -8.41 3.97 23.59
C GLY A 177 -9.14 4.39 22.31
N CYS A 178 -8.65 5.42 21.65
CA CYS A 178 -9.08 5.78 20.30
C CYS A 178 -7.86 6.33 19.57
N ALA A 179 -7.37 5.58 18.61
CA ALA A 179 -6.14 5.88 17.88
C ALA A 179 -6.48 6.35 16.46
N VAL A 180 -5.99 7.54 16.10
CA VAL A 180 -6.07 8.07 14.74
C VAL A 180 -4.70 7.93 14.09
N VAL A 181 -4.60 7.60 12.79
CA VAL A 181 -3.34 7.26 12.11
C VAL A 181 -3.00 8.20 10.95
N ALA A 182 -1.73 8.34 10.61
CA ALA A 182 -1.24 9.14 9.49
C ALA A 182 -1.57 8.55 8.11
N GLY A 183 -1.57 7.21 7.99
CA GLY A 183 -2.01 6.47 6.83
C GLY A 183 -2.30 5.02 7.20
N ARG A 184 -3.33 4.41 6.59
CA ARG A 184 -3.64 2.99 6.79
C ARG A 184 -2.72 2.12 5.93
N THR A 185 -2.16 1.08 6.52
CA THR A 185 -1.47 -0.02 5.83
C THR A 185 -2.44 -1.20 5.61
N ASP A 186 -2.33 -1.87 4.46
CA ASP A 186 -3.01 -3.15 4.20
C ASP A 186 -2.27 -4.30 4.94
N LYS A 187 -2.89 -5.48 5.05
CA LYS A 187 -2.25 -6.71 5.57
C LYS A 187 -0.93 -7.00 4.85
N GLY A 188 0.09 -7.42 5.60
CA GLY A 188 1.45 -7.73 5.11
C GLY A 188 2.38 -6.51 5.01
N VAL A 189 1.86 -5.28 4.98
CA VAL A 189 2.67 -4.07 4.82
C VAL A 189 3.35 -3.66 6.13
N THR A 190 4.68 -3.61 6.14
CA THR A 190 5.50 -3.18 7.28
C THR A 190 5.45 -1.66 7.47
N ALA A 191 5.72 -1.18 8.68
CA ALA A 191 6.02 0.23 8.91
C ALA A 191 7.20 0.42 9.88
N LEU A 192 8.10 1.34 9.55
CA LEU A 192 9.23 1.69 10.42
C LEU A 192 8.90 2.90 11.29
N GLN A 193 8.30 3.96 10.75
CA GLN A 193 7.85 5.13 11.52
C GLN A 193 6.42 5.53 11.13
N GLN A 194 5.46 4.64 11.40
CA GLN A 194 4.04 5.01 11.37
C GLN A 194 3.76 5.98 12.51
N VAL A 195 2.88 6.96 12.27
CA VAL A 195 2.47 7.93 13.30
C VAL A 195 0.98 7.79 13.59
N CYS A 196 0.65 7.62 14.87
CA CYS A 196 -0.72 7.72 15.35
C CYS A 196 -0.86 8.79 16.44
N SER A 197 -2.08 9.09 16.85
CA SER A 197 -2.38 9.96 17.97
C SER A 197 -3.47 9.40 18.87
N PHE A 198 -3.30 9.64 20.16
CA PHE A 198 -4.23 9.31 21.23
C PHE A 198 -4.54 10.59 22.03
N TYR A 199 -5.69 10.65 22.68
CA TYR A 199 -6.02 11.74 23.59
C TYR A 199 -6.83 11.24 24.79
N THR A 200 -6.65 11.91 25.93
CA THR A 200 -7.38 11.64 27.17
C THR A 200 -7.59 12.93 27.96
N TRP A 201 -8.55 12.93 28.89
CA TRP A 201 -8.72 13.99 29.88
C TRP A 201 -7.98 13.72 31.20
N ARG A 202 -7.45 12.50 31.39
CA ARG A 202 -6.46 12.18 32.44
C ARG A 202 -5.27 13.16 32.35
N LYS A 203 -4.71 13.53 33.50
CA LYS A 203 -3.62 14.53 33.61
C LYS A 203 -2.31 13.97 34.14
N ASP A 204 -2.45 12.90 34.89
CA ASP A 204 -1.44 12.00 35.42
C ASP A 204 -0.71 11.18 34.34
N VAL A 205 -1.35 10.91 33.19
CA VAL A 205 -0.75 10.07 32.13
C VAL A 205 0.49 10.72 31.52
N THR A 206 1.60 9.99 31.58
CA THR A 206 2.91 10.38 31.04
C THR A 206 3.14 9.83 29.62
N THR A 207 4.24 10.25 29.01
CA THR A 207 4.72 9.67 27.74
C THR A 207 5.32 8.28 27.93
N GLY A 208 5.85 7.98 29.12
CA GLY A 208 6.41 6.67 29.50
C GLY A 208 5.31 5.61 29.60
N ASP A 209 4.24 5.88 30.34
CA ASP A 209 3.12 4.94 30.53
C ASP A 209 2.53 4.48 29.18
N ILE A 210 2.38 5.41 28.23
CA ILE A 210 1.88 5.13 26.89
C ILE A 210 2.85 4.24 26.09
N LYS A 211 4.17 4.44 26.26
CA LYS A 211 5.19 3.64 25.59
C LYS A 211 5.15 2.20 26.12
N GLU A 212 5.28 2.04 27.43
CA GLU A 212 5.28 0.77 28.15
C GLU A 212 4.03 -0.06 27.81
N ALA A 213 2.85 0.54 27.96
CA ALA A 213 1.57 -0.13 27.70
C ALA A 213 1.42 -0.68 26.28
N ILE A 214 2.04 -0.06 25.27
CA ILE A 214 1.97 -0.53 23.87
C ILE A 214 3.06 -1.57 23.57
N ASP A 215 4.27 -1.39 24.11
CA ASP A 215 5.38 -2.32 23.91
C ASP A 215 5.11 -3.70 24.55
N GLU A 216 4.38 -3.74 25.66
CA GLU A 216 3.93 -4.98 26.31
C GLU A 216 2.99 -5.84 25.45
N VAL A 217 2.27 -5.26 24.47
CA VAL A 217 1.19 -5.98 23.77
C VAL A 217 1.73 -7.06 22.83
N VAL A 218 2.74 -6.74 22.03
CA VAL A 218 3.35 -7.70 21.09
C VAL A 218 4.88 -7.45 20.96
N PRO A 219 5.68 -7.85 21.97
CA PRO A 219 7.11 -7.60 21.99
C PRO A 219 7.83 -8.02 20.70
N ARG A 220 8.74 -7.16 20.22
CA ARG A 220 9.54 -7.31 18.98
C ARG A 220 8.74 -7.31 17.66
N LYS A 221 7.40 -7.24 17.67
CA LYS A 221 6.55 -7.19 16.46
C LYS A 221 5.85 -5.85 16.27
N LEU A 222 5.56 -5.16 17.37
CA LEU A 222 5.14 -3.76 17.46
C LEU A 222 6.05 -3.09 18.50
N VAL A 223 6.62 -1.94 18.18
CA VAL A 223 7.53 -1.18 19.05
C VAL A 223 7.21 0.30 18.96
N VAL A 224 7.11 0.97 20.09
CA VAL A 224 6.99 2.43 20.19
C VAL A 224 8.38 3.06 20.17
N LEU A 225 8.62 3.89 19.14
CA LEU A 225 9.88 4.61 18.95
C LEU A 225 9.93 5.90 19.76
N ALA A 226 8.81 6.64 19.81
CA ALA A 226 8.70 7.89 20.57
C ALA A 226 7.24 8.23 20.92
N VAL A 227 7.04 8.88 22.06
CA VAL A 227 5.76 9.47 22.47
C VAL A 227 5.99 10.91 22.88
N SER A 228 5.21 11.86 22.35
CA SER A 228 5.30 13.27 22.71
C SER A 228 3.93 13.92 22.88
N LYS A 229 3.84 14.89 23.80
CA LYS A 229 2.63 15.71 23.97
C LYS A 229 2.56 16.74 22.84
N VAL A 230 1.39 16.88 22.21
CA VAL A 230 1.18 17.76 21.05
C VAL A 230 -0.08 18.62 21.20
N SER A 231 -0.17 19.69 20.40
CA SER A 231 -1.39 20.50 20.32
C SER A 231 -2.61 19.63 20.02
N ARG A 232 -3.76 19.96 20.61
CA ARG A 232 -5.04 19.29 20.34
C ARG A 232 -5.46 19.32 18.87
N GLU A 233 -4.89 20.25 18.09
CA GLU A 233 -5.17 20.53 16.68
C GLU A 233 -4.35 19.63 15.74
N PHE A 234 -3.31 18.98 16.27
CA PHE A 234 -2.56 17.95 15.56
C PHE A 234 -3.48 16.79 15.17
N HIS A 235 -3.46 16.45 13.89
CA HIS A 235 -4.12 15.27 13.36
C HIS A 235 -3.13 14.49 12.49
N PRO A 236 -2.77 13.25 12.83
CA PRO A 236 -1.64 12.57 12.21
C PRO A 236 -1.80 12.41 10.70
N ASN A 237 -3.03 12.25 10.19
CA ASN A 237 -3.31 12.27 8.75
C ASN A 237 -3.28 13.68 8.13
N PHE A 238 -4.19 14.58 8.53
CA PHE A 238 -4.37 15.88 7.88
C PHE A 238 -3.25 16.90 8.14
N SER A 239 -2.47 16.74 9.20
CA SER A 239 -1.29 17.57 9.46
C SER A 239 -0.03 17.08 8.73
N ALA A 240 -0.01 15.84 8.22
CA ALA A 240 1.15 15.29 7.54
C ALA A 240 1.26 15.82 6.11
N LYS A 241 2.42 16.38 5.77
CA LYS A 241 2.73 17.00 4.48
C LYS A 241 3.22 16.00 3.44
N TRP A 242 3.88 14.93 3.87
CA TRP A 242 4.38 13.87 2.99
C TRP A 242 4.47 12.52 3.70
N ARG A 243 4.49 11.44 2.92
CA ARG A 243 4.77 10.06 3.36
C ARG A 243 5.79 9.46 2.42
N ARG A 244 6.70 8.64 2.94
CA ARG A 244 7.64 7.86 2.15
C ARG A 244 7.35 6.38 2.27
N TYR A 245 7.34 5.70 1.14
CA TYR A 245 7.32 4.26 1.06
C TYR A 245 8.60 3.75 0.38
N LEU A 246 9.09 2.63 0.86
CA LEU A 246 10.10 1.81 0.19
C LEU A 246 9.45 0.50 -0.21
N TYR A 247 9.71 0.05 -1.44
CA TYR A 247 9.35 -1.29 -1.90
C TYR A 247 10.64 -2.06 -2.22
N ILE A 248 10.84 -3.22 -1.60
CA ILE A 248 11.97 -4.12 -1.89
C ILE A 248 11.41 -5.30 -2.68
N PHE A 249 11.92 -5.53 -3.89
CA PHE A 249 11.50 -6.61 -4.80
C PHE A 249 12.68 -7.58 -5.01
N PRO A 250 12.57 -8.87 -4.65
CA PRO A 250 13.62 -9.84 -4.92
C PRO A 250 13.85 -10.03 -6.42
N LEU A 251 15.11 -9.86 -6.86
CA LEU A 251 15.53 -10.27 -8.18
C LEU A 251 15.90 -11.76 -8.12
N GLU A 252 15.56 -12.52 -9.16
CA GLU A 252 16.10 -13.87 -9.28
C GLU A 252 17.59 -13.78 -9.60
N GLU A 253 18.39 -14.59 -8.93
CA GLU A 253 19.67 -15.00 -9.51
C GLU A 253 19.34 -15.77 -10.79
N GLU A 254 19.94 -15.36 -11.91
CA GLU A 254 19.87 -16.14 -13.15
C GLU A 254 20.35 -17.55 -12.82
N ASN A 255 19.44 -18.53 -12.89
CA ASN A 255 19.80 -19.92 -12.79
C ASN A 255 20.60 -20.26 -14.05
N LEU A 256 21.93 -20.10 -13.97
CA LEU A 256 22.91 -20.67 -14.89
C LEU A 256 22.88 -22.19 -14.75
N LYS A 257 21.76 -22.78 -15.20
CA LYS A 257 21.65 -24.18 -15.58
C LYS A 257 21.64 -24.22 -17.10
N GLU A 258 22.83 -24.03 -17.64
CA GLU A 258 23.19 -24.67 -18.90
C GLU A 258 22.98 -26.19 -18.73
N ASN A 259 21.80 -26.68 -19.08
CA ASN A 259 21.69 -28.06 -19.54
C ASN A 259 22.12 -28.07 -21.00
N SER A 260 23.44 -27.96 -21.19
CA SER A 260 24.14 -28.38 -22.38
C SER A 260 24.03 -29.90 -22.49
N ASP A 261 22.91 -30.38 -22.99
CA ASP A 261 22.85 -31.75 -23.50
C ASP A 261 22.12 -31.80 -24.85
N SER A 262 22.89 -31.56 -25.90
CA SER A 262 22.49 -31.77 -27.27
C SER A 262 22.48 -33.26 -27.59
N THR A 263 21.32 -33.91 -27.48
CA THR A 263 21.09 -35.21 -28.12
C THR A 263 19.83 -35.20 -28.98
N THR A 264 20.01 -35.59 -30.24
CA THR A 264 19.04 -35.53 -31.35
C THR A 264 17.82 -36.45 -31.13
N PRO A 265 16.60 -36.05 -31.54
CA PRO A 265 15.41 -36.89 -31.35
C PRO A 265 15.44 -38.16 -32.21
N GLN A 266 15.12 -39.31 -31.62
CA GLN A 266 14.76 -40.52 -32.37
C GLN A 266 13.28 -40.88 -32.19
N ASN A 267 12.61 -40.96 -33.33
CA ASN A 267 11.30 -41.54 -33.51
C ASN A 267 11.28 -43.01 -33.06
N ARG A 268 10.32 -43.41 -32.22
CA ARG A 268 9.74 -44.75 -32.27
C ARG A 268 8.33 -44.80 -31.68
N SER A 269 7.40 -45.20 -32.53
CA SER A 269 6.01 -45.51 -32.21
C SER A 269 5.89 -46.90 -31.56
N SER A 270 5.10 -47.01 -30.48
CA SER A 270 4.25 -48.19 -30.16
C SER A 270 3.52 -48.01 -28.82
N PHE A 271 2.18 -47.96 -28.86
CA PHE A 271 1.30 -48.57 -27.86
C PHE A 271 1.38 -50.13 -28.03
N PRO A 272 0.91 -50.99 -27.11
CA PRO A 272 -0.07 -50.77 -26.03
C PRO A 272 0.43 -51.29 -24.64
N ASP A 273 -0.35 -51.64 -23.60
CA ASP A 273 -1.81 -51.77 -23.40
C ASP A 273 -2.21 -51.58 -21.92
N CYS A 274 -3.51 -51.70 -21.61
CA CYS A 274 -4.05 -51.89 -20.27
C CYS A 274 -4.06 -53.38 -19.86
N ASP A 275 -3.94 -53.69 -18.57
CA ASP A 275 -4.49 -54.96 -18.06
C ASP A 275 -4.89 -54.93 -16.57
N VAL A 276 -5.82 -55.82 -16.20
CA VAL A 276 -6.60 -55.82 -14.95
C VAL A 276 -6.23 -57.01 -14.04
N LYS A 277 -6.33 -56.84 -12.71
CA LYS A 277 -6.71 -57.85 -11.69
C LYS A 277 -6.83 -57.18 -10.31
N GLU A 278 -8.01 -57.06 -9.72
CA GLU A 278 -8.84 -58.07 -9.03
C GLU A 278 -8.45 -58.35 -7.56
N SER A 279 -9.47 -58.35 -6.70
CA SER A 279 -9.42 -58.49 -5.23
C SER A 279 -9.72 -59.91 -4.76
N PRO A 280 -9.61 -60.20 -3.45
CA PRO A 280 -10.82 -60.49 -2.65
C PRO A 280 -10.83 -59.71 -1.31
N SER A 281 -11.95 -59.09 -0.89
CA SER A 281 -13.05 -59.63 -0.04
C SER A 281 -12.62 -59.91 1.44
N SER A 282 -13.42 -59.70 2.49
CA SER A 282 -14.89 -59.50 2.61
C SER A 282 -15.32 -58.89 3.97
N SER A 283 -16.60 -58.49 4.08
CA SER A 283 -17.41 -58.24 5.32
C SER A 283 -17.09 -56.99 6.19
N GLN A 284 -18.05 -56.28 6.81
CA GLN A 284 -19.52 -56.36 6.75
C GLN A 284 -20.21 -55.01 7.16
N LEU A 285 -21.20 -54.60 6.36
CA LEU A 285 -22.49 -53.95 6.67
C LEU A 285 -22.68 -53.06 7.92
N ASP A 286 -23.25 -51.86 7.71
CA ASP A 286 -24.66 -51.61 8.10
C ASP A 286 -25.32 -50.51 7.25
N VAL A 287 -26.66 -50.51 7.16
CA VAL A 287 -27.45 -49.74 6.16
C VAL A 287 -28.65 -49.02 6.79
N GLN A 288 -28.88 -47.75 6.42
CA GLN A 288 -30.23 -47.17 6.36
C GLN A 288 -30.32 -46.00 5.36
N SER A 289 -31.52 -45.77 4.81
CA SER A 289 -31.75 -45.13 3.50
C SER A 289 -32.89 -44.09 3.52
N MET A 290 -33.26 -43.60 2.33
CA MET A 290 -34.30 -42.62 1.93
C MET A 290 -33.75 -41.19 1.76
N SER A 291 -33.54 -40.63 0.55
CA SER A 291 -34.40 -40.44 -0.65
C SER A 291 -35.34 -39.22 -0.56
N ASP A 292 -35.02 -38.13 -1.25
CA ASP A 292 -35.69 -37.79 -2.53
C ASP A 292 -35.23 -36.45 -3.14
N HIS A 293 -35.26 -36.40 -4.48
CA HIS A 293 -35.18 -35.21 -5.33
C HIS A 293 -36.61 -34.94 -5.86
N PRO A 294 -37.01 -33.71 -6.29
CA PRO A 294 -36.59 -33.30 -7.64
C PRO A 294 -36.63 -31.79 -8.00
N GLN A 295 -36.19 -31.53 -9.24
CA GLN A 295 -36.70 -30.53 -10.20
C GLN A 295 -36.26 -29.05 -10.15
N ALA A 296 -36.45 -28.40 -11.31
CA ALA A 296 -35.70 -27.25 -11.80
C ALA A 296 -36.52 -26.38 -12.79
N MET A 297 -36.01 -25.17 -13.07
CA MET A 297 -36.43 -24.22 -14.15
C MET A 297 -37.82 -23.57 -13.94
N PRO A 298 -38.17 -22.42 -14.57
CA PRO A 298 -37.53 -21.65 -15.68
C PRO A 298 -36.84 -20.34 -15.20
N SER A 299 -35.95 -19.63 -15.90
CA SER A 299 -35.71 -19.30 -17.33
C SER A 299 -36.76 -18.41 -18.00
N ASP A 300 -36.58 -17.09 -17.88
CA ASP A 300 -37.26 -16.10 -18.72
C ASP A 300 -36.25 -15.44 -19.67
N ASN A 301 -36.70 -15.17 -20.90
CA ASN A 301 -35.85 -14.88 -22.05
C ASN A 301 -36.40 -13.65 -22.80
N SER A 302 -35.54 -12.68 -23.12
CA SER A 302 -35.90 -11.59 -24.04
C SER A 302 -34.71 -11.30 -24.96
N ASN A 303 -34.88 -11.65 -26.24
CA ASN A 303 -33.91 -11.46 -27.31
C ASN A 303 -33.60 -9.98 -27.53
N GLU A 304 -32.45 -9.68 -28.16
CA GLU A 304 -32.47 -9.13 -29.53
C GLU A 304 -31.11 -9.24 -30.24
N GLU A 305 -31.20 -9.70 -31.50
CA GLU A 305 -30.29 -9.52 -32.65
C GLU A 305 -28.78 -9.81 -32.55
N SER A 306 -28.41 -10.99 -33.05
CA SER A 306 -27.08 -11.29 -33.60
C SER A 306 -27.02 -10.96 -35.08
N SER A 307 -26.13 -10.05 -35.50
CA SER A 307 -25.72 -9.92 -36.91
C SER A 307 -24.45 -10.71 -37.18
N SER A 308 -24.56 -11.73 -38.03
CA SER A 308 -23.43 -12.46 -38.58
C SER A 308 -22.75 -11.66 -39.69
N LEU A 309 -21.43 -11.50 -39.63
CA LEU A 309 -20.60 -11.16 -40.78
C LEU A 309 -19.48 -12.19 -40.89
N ASP A 310 -19.28 -12.69 -42.11
CA ASP A 310 -18.37 -13.79 -42.40
C ASP A 310 -16.91 -13.38 -42.26
N GLU A 311 -16.13 -14.13 -41.48
CA GLU A 311 -14.67 -14.13 -41.58
C GLU A 311 -14.26 -15.30 -42.50
N GLN A 312 -13.86 -14.96 -43.72
CA GLN A 312 -13.24 -15.92 -44.64
C GLN A 312 -11.80 -16.19 -44.21
N GLU A 313 -11.46 -17.46 -43.97
CA GLU A 313 -10.10 -17.91 -43.71
C GLU A 313 -9.19 -17.70 -44.93
N GLN A 314 -8.15 -16.87 -44.81
CA GLN A 314 -7.00 -16.94 -45.72
C GLN A 314 -5.73 -16.34 -45.09
N GLY A 315 -4.76 -17.19 -44.73
CA GLY A 315 -3.41 -16.73 -44.36
C GLY A 315 -2.71 -17.57 -43.29
N ASP A 316 -2.09 -18.69 -43.70
CA ASP A 316 -1.15 -19.45 -42.87
C ASP A 316 0.09 -18.61 -42.53
N GLY A 317 0.01 -17.84 -41.46
CA GLY A 317 1.16 -17.32 -40.73
C GLY A 317 1.36 -18.17 -39.48
N ILE A 318 2.47 -18.92 -39.41
CA ILE A 318 2.84 -19.66 -38.18
C ILE A 318 3.00 -18.64 -37.05
N LEU A 319 1.99 -18.54 -36.18
CA LEU A 319 2.06 -17.79 -34.93
C LEU A 319 3.04 -18.50 -34.00
N ILE A 320 4.34 -18.20 -34.16
CA ILE A 320 5.36 -18.52 -33.16
C ILE A 320 4.85 -17.92 -31.85
N PRO A 321 4.62 -18.72 -30.79
CA PRO A 321 4.20 -18.18 -29.50
C PRO A 321 5.33 -17.30 -28.99
N THR A 322 5.15 -15.98 -29.06
CA THR A 322 6.12 -15.02 -28.57
C THR A 322 6.18 -15.17 -27.06
N MET A 323 7.24 -15.83 -26.58
CA MET A 323 7.42 -16.07 -25.15
C MET A 323 7.46 -14.72 -24.44
N LYS A 324 6.56 -14.55 -23.46
CA LYS A 324 6.52 -13.34 -22.64
C LYS A 324 7.88 -13.14 -21.97
N PRO A 325 8.35 -11.88 -21.85
CA PRO A 325 9.59 -11.58 -21.12
C PRO A 325 9.51 -12.13 -19.70
N GLN A 326 10.61 -12.73 -19.22
CA GLN A 326 10.76 -13.24 -17.85
C GLN A 326 11.73 -12.39 -17.01
N SER A 327 12.32 -11.35 -17.58
CA SER A 327 13.23 -10.42 -16.91
C SER A 327 12.87 -8.97 -17.27
N PHE A 328 13.40 -8.04 -16.51
CA PHE A 328 13.30 -6.60 -16.74
C PHE A 328 14.57 -5.91 -16.25
N SER A 329 14.89 -4.75 -16.82
CA SER A 329 16.00 -3.93 -16.33
C SER A 329 15.55 -3.00 -15.21
N VAL A 330 16.26 -2.98 -14.08
CA VAL A 330 16.03 -2.03 -12.99
C VAL A 330 16.23 -0.58 -13.45
N SER A 331 17.22 -0.31 -14.31
CA SER A 331 17.41 1.05 -14.85
C SER A 331 16.26 1.49 -15.76
N LYS A 332 15.56 0.56 -16.41
CA LYS A 332 14.33 0.86 -17.17
C LYS A 332 13.15 1.15 -16.24
N VAL A 333 13.04 0.46 -15.11
CA VAL A 333 12.05 0.76 -14.05
C VAL A 333 12.30 2.15 -13.46
N ASP A 334 13.55 2.50 -13.14
CA ASP A 334 13.91 3.85 -12.66
C ASP A 334 13.58 4.94 -13.71
N GLN A 335 13.93 4.72 -14.98
CA GLN A 335 13.60 5.65 -16.06
C GLN A 335 12.09 5.93 -16.16
N LEU A 336 11.25 4.91 -16.05
CA LEU A 336 9.79 5.05 -16.06
C LEU A 336 9.27 5.79 -14.82
N LEU A 337 9.79 5.43 -13.64
CA LEU A 337 9.34 6.00 -12.36
C LEU A 337 9.74 7.47 -12.21
N ARG A 338 10.95 7.86 -12.61
CA ARG A 338 11.47 9.22 -12.46
C ARG A 338 10.65 10.26 -13.23
N GLN A 339 9.97 9.86 -14.31
CA GLN A 339 9.03 10.73 -15.04
C GLN A 339 7.84 11.22 -14.21
N LEU A 340 7.54 10.54 -13.10
CA LEU A 340 6.46 10.89 -12.19
C LEU A 340 6.87 11.98 -11.18
N GLU A 341 8.17 12.29 -11.02
CA GLU A 341 8.62 13.35 -10.11
C GLU A 341 8.05 14.72 -10.51
N GLY A 342 7.51 15.46 -9.54
CA GLY A 342 6.86 16.75 -9.76
C GLY A 342 5.49 16.68 -10.44
N LYS A 343 4.91 15.48 -10.66
CA LYS A 343 3.61 15.30 -11.32
C LYS A 343 2.46 15.13 -10.31
N MET A 344 1.25 15.50 -10.75
CA MET A 344 -0.01 15.23 -10.07
C MET A 344 -0.63 13.94 -10.63
N LEU A 345 -0.63 12.87 -9.84
CA LEU A 345 -1.13 11.56 -10.24
C LEU A 345 -2.61 11.42 -9.86
N SER A 346 -3.43 11.06 -10.85
CA SER A 346 -4.85 10.74 -10.68
C SER A 346 -5.02 9.43 -9.92
N TYR A 347 -5.67 9.46 -8.75
CA TYR A 347 -5.99 8.23 -8.03
C TYR A 347 -7.00 7.33 -8.77
N LYS A 348 -7.71 7.82 -9.80
CA LYS A 348 -8.65 6.99 -10.55
C LYS A 348 -7.95 5.76 -11.13
N MET A 349 -6.74 5.95 -11.69
CA MET A 349 -5.97 4.90 -12.38
C MET A 349 -5.10 4.06 -11.46
N PHE A 350 -4.41 4.67 -10.49
CA PHE A 350 -3.44 3.95 -9.66
C PHE A 350 -3.99 3.43 -8.33
N ALA A 351 -5.09 3.98 -7.79
CA ALA A 351 -5.70 3.42 -6.57
C ALA A 351 -6.58 2.20 -6.86
N ARG A 352 -6.75 1.34 -5.86
CA ARG A 352 -7.74 0.25 -5.83
C ARG A 352 -8.55 0.32 -4.53
N ASP A 353 -9.71 -0.34 -4.53
CA ASP A 353 -10.59 -0.52 -3.37
C ASP A 353 -10.87 0.75 -2.57
N THR A 354 -10.87 1.88 -3.26
CA THR A 354 -11.19 3.20 -2.75
C THR A 354 -12.42 3.67 -3.52
N GLN A 355 -13.53 3.86 -2.79
CA GLN A 355 -14.74 4.46 -3.36
C GLN A 355 -14.45 5.93 -3.71
N ALA A 356 -15.14 6.45 -4.73
CA ALA A 356 -15.08 7.87 -5.04
C ALA A 356 -15.51 8.69 -3.80
N SER A 357 -14.79 9.77 -3.52
CA SER A 357 -15.14 10.68 -2.43
C SER A 357 -16.55 11.22 -2.65
N ARG A 358 -17.43 11.05 -1.66
CA ARG A 358 -18.77 11.68 -1.64
C ARG A 358 -18.71 13.18 -1.30
N ASN A 359 -17.54 13.69 -0.91
CA ASN A 359 -17.36 15.11 -0.60
C ASN A 359 -17.21 15.92 -1.88
N MET A 360 -17.97 17.02 -1.97
CA MET A 360 -17.77 18.07 -2.97
C MET A 360 -16.37 18.67 -2.82
N GLY A 361 -15.52 18.53 -3.84
CA GLY A 361 -14.15 19.03 -3.86
C GLY A 361 -13.43 18.61 -5.14
N PRO A 362 -12.24 19.17 -5.43
CA PRO A 362 -11.43 18.74 -6.57
C PRO A 362 -11.11 17.24 -6.47
N ALA A 363 -10.78 16.64 -7.61
CA ALA A 363 -10.32 15.26 -7.63
C ALA A 363 -9.19 15.11 -6.61
N THR A 364 -9.31 14.13 -5.73
CA THR A 364 -8.17 13.76 -4.89
C THR A 364 -7.05 13.34 -5.83
N GLU A 365 -5.89 13.97 -5.70
CA GLU A 365 -4.68 13.73 -6.49
C GLU A 365 -3.47 13.50 -5.57
N CYS A 366 -2.38 13.00 -6.14
CA CYS A 366 -1.13 12.67 -5.46
C CYS A 366 0.00 13.49 -6.10
N PHE A 367 0.58 14.44 -5.36
CA PHE A 367 1.80 15.11 -5.80
C PHE A 367 3.00 14.23 -5.43
N MET A 368 3.70 13.73 -6.44
CA MET A 368 4.92 12.94 -6.26
C MET A 368 6.11 13.87 -6.09
N PHE A 369 6.74 13.84 -4.92
CA PHE A 369 7.96 14.60 -4.62
C PHE A 369 9.22 13.88 -5.12
N HIS A 370 9.22 12.55 -5.03
CA HIS A 370 10.37 11.72 -5.37
C HIS A 370 9.92 10.31 -5.77
N CYS A 371 10.58 9.71 -6.77
CA CYS A 371 10.16 8.46 -7.40
C CYS A 371 11.33 7.83 -8.16
N ARG A 372 12.08 6.92 -7.51
CA ARG A 372 13.30 6.30 -8.04
C ARG A 372 13.39 4.81 -7.76
N ALA A 373 14.21 4.09 -8.52
CA ALA A 373 14.55 2.69 -8.30
C ALA A 373 16.05 2.42 -8.45
N GLU A 374 16.57 1.45 -7.68
CA GLU A 374 17.97 1.07 -7.65
C GLU A 374 18.13 -0.43 -7.39
N GLU A 375 19.17 -1.06 -7.96
CA GLU A 375 19.55 -2.44 -7.63
C GLU A 375 20.57 -2.43 -6.49
N THR A 376 20.30 -3.20 -5.44
CA THR A 376 21.19 -3.35 -4.28
C THR A 376 21.19 -4.80 -3.78
N THR A 377 22.03 -5.09 -2.80
CA THR A 377 22.16 -6.44 -2.20
C THR A 377 21.63 -6.42 -0.77
N LEU A 378 20.55 -7.15 -0.52
CA LEU A 378 19.99 -7.33 0.81
C LEU A 378 20.90 -8.24 1.63
N PRO A 379 21.41 -7.82 2.81
CA PRO A 379 22.35 -8.62 3.59
C PRO A 379 21.71 -9.93 4.05
N SER A 380 22.44 -11.04 3.88
CA SER A 380 22.07 -12.33 4.47
C SER A 380 22.16 -12.26 5.99
N THR A 381 21.20 -12.87 6.68
CA THR A 381 21.25 -13.09 8.13
C THR A 381 22.08 -14.30 8.52
N ASP A 382 22.36 -15.17 7.55
CA ASP A 382 22.79 -16.54 7.80
C ASP A 382 24.31 -16.60 7.63
N LYS A 383 25.02 -16.88 8.72
CA LYS A 383 26.49 -16.83 8.80
C LYS A 383 27.24 -17.81 7.88
N GLU A 384 26.51 -18.70 7.22
CA GLU A 384 27.03 -19.77 6.36
C GLU A 384 26.85 -19.46 4.85
N SER A 385 26.13 -18.38 4.50
CA SER A 385 25.99 -17.92 3.12
C SER A 385 26.73 -16.60 2.90
N GLU A 386 27.94 -16.65 2.34
CA GLU A 386 28.66 -15.47 1.83
C GLU A 386 28.00 -14.95 0.54
N GLY A 387 26.80 -14.40 0.69
CA GLY A 387 26.00 -13.86 -0.41
C GLY A 387 24.67 -13.30 0.10
N GLY A 388 24.49 -11.98 0.02
CA GLY A 388 23.17 -11.37 0.13
C GLY A 388 22.36 -11.59 -1.16
N ILE A 389 21.05 -11.36 -1.13
CA ILE A 389 20.24 -11.46 -2.35
C ILE A 389 20.19 -10.15 -3.10
N LYS A 390 20.26 -10.22 -4.44
CA LYS A 390 19.96 -9.06 -5.30
C LYS A 390 18.49 -8.65 -5.15
N VAL A 391 18.27 -7.36 -4.95
CA VAL A 391 16.92 -6.77 -4.85
C VAL A 391 16.86 -5.48 -5.64
N MET A 392 15.69 -5.19 -6.21
CA MET A 392 15.36 -3.85 -6.64
C MET A 392 14.66 -3.13 -5.49
N CYS A 393 15.18 -1.97 -5.10
CA CYS A 393 14.54 -1.04 -4.20
C CYS A 393 13.83 0.06 -5.00
N VAL A 394 12.61 0.43 -4.58
CA VAL A 394 11.83 1.53 -5.17
C VAL A 394 11.41 2.48 -4.06
N GLU A 395 11.92 3.72 -4.10
CA GLU A 395 11.58 4.78 -3.14
C GLU A 395 10.54 5.73 -3.73
N LEU A 396 9.45 5.95 -2.98
CA LEU A 396 8.34 6.81 -3.40
C LEU A 396 7.98 7.77 -2.27
N VAL A 397 8.09 9.07 -2.54
CA VAL A 397 7.64 10.13 -1.62
C VAL A 397 6.57 10.97 -2.28
N ALA A 398 5.44 11.13 -1.60
CA ALA A 398 4.33 11.95 -2.07
C ALA A 398 3.62 12.65 -0.91
N ASN A 399 2.81 13.66 -1.22
CA ASN A 399 2.00 14.33 -0.21
C ASN A 399 1.02 13.37 0.49
N ARG A 400 0.45 12.45 -0.29
CA ARG A 400 -0.53 11.43 0.13
C ARG A 400 -0.61 10.33 -0.93
N PHE A 401 -0.90 9.11 -0.49
CA PHE A 401 -1.23 7.98 -1.36
C PHE A 401 -2.63 7.47 -1.01
N LEU A 402 -3.39 6.98 -2.00
CA LEU A 402 -4.61 6.20 -1.74
C LEU A 402 -4.32 4.70 -1.73
N ARG A 403 -5.32 3.92 -1.32
CA ARG A 403 -5.18 2.49 -1.04
C ARG A 403 -4.62 1.73 -2.25
N LYS A 404 -3.63 0.87 -1.98
CA LYS A 404 -2.87 0.07 -2.95
C LYS A 404 -2.08 0.87 -4.01
N MET A 405 -2.09 2.21 -4.00
CA MET A 405 -1.48 3.02 -5.07
C MET A 405 0.01 2.72 -5.31
N VAL A 406 0.82 2.70 -4.25
CA VAL A 406 2.26 2.35 -4.34
C VAL A 406 2.46 0.99 -5.00
N ARG A 407 1.68 -0.02 -4.57
CA ARG A 407 1.77 -1.41 -5.07
C ARG A 407 1.36 -1.52 -6.54
N VAL A 408 0.44 -0.67 -7.02
CA VAL A 408 0.05 -0.60 -8.44
C VAL A 408 1.09 0.14 -9.27
N LEU A 409 1.68 1.22 -8.75
CA LEU A 409 2.78 1.94 -9.41
C LEU A 409 3.98 1.02 -9.65
N VAL A 410 4.48 0.37 -8.60
CA VAL A 410 5.59 -0.60 -8.68
C VAL A 410 5.27 -1.72 -9.68
N ALA A 411 4.08 -2.32 -9.58
CA ALA A 411 3.71 -3.42 -10.47
C ALA A 411 3.60 -3.00 -11.94
N THR A 412 3.08 -1.80 -12.20
CA THR A 412 2.92 -1.28 -13.55
C THR A 412 4.28 -0.91 -14.14
N ALA A 413 5.16 -0.27 -13.36
CA ALA A 413 6.52 0.08 -13.80
C ALA A 413 7.35 -1.16 -14.18
N ILE A 414 7.31 -2.23 -13.38
CA ILE A 414 7.97 -3.50 -13.69
C ILE A 414 7.38 -4.15 -14.96
N ARG A 415 6.04 -4.21 -15.09
CA ARG A 415 5.39 -4.79 -16.26
C ARG A 415 5.71 -4.03 -17.56
N GLU A 416 5.68 -2.70 -17.52
CA GLU A 416 6.05 -1.85 -18.66
C GLU A 416 7.54 -1.99 -19.00
N ALA A 417 8.42 -2.03 -17.99
CA ALA A 417 9.85 -2.28 -18.20
C ALA A 417 10.14 -3.64 -18.86
N ALA A 418 9.46 -4.71 -18.41
CA ALA A 418 9.55 -6.03 -19.02
C ALA A 418 9.04 -6.04 -20.47
N ALA A 419 7.95 -5.32 -20.75
CA ALA A 419 7.37 -5.19 -22.09
C ALA A 419 8.17 -4.31 -23.05
N GLY A 420 9.26 -3.68 -22.60
CA GLY A 420 10.17 -2.89 -23.43
C GLY A 420 9.64 -1.52 -23.89
N VAL A 421 8.56 -1.01 -23.28
CA VAL A 421 7.85 0.20 -23.76
C VAL A 421 8.66 1.49 -23.58
N GLU A 422 8.22 2.59 -24.18
CA GLU A 422 8.86 3.90 -24.09
C GLU A 422 8.83 4.51 -22.67
N GLN A 423 9.70 5.48 -22.40
CA GLN A 423 9.93 6.01 -21.04
C GLN A 423 8.73 6.81 -20.49
N ASP A 424 7.83 7.28 -21.35
CA ASP A 424 6.65 8.05 -21.00
C ASP A 424 5.43 7.16 -20.67
N ALA A 425 5.51 5.84 -20.79
CA ALA A 425 4.35 4.96 -20.66
C ALA A 425 3.57 5.12 -19.35
N LEU A 426 4.24 5.41 -18.22
CA LEU A 426 3.56 5.71 -16.95
C LEU A 426 2.84 7.08 -16.95
N ILE A 427 3.33 8.07 -17.70
CA ILE A 427 2.64 9.34 -17.95
C ILE A 427 1.39 9.08 -18.79
N THR A 428 1.53 8.38 -19.92
CA THR A 428 0.42 8.05 -20.84
C THR A 428 -0.68 7.24 -20.15
N LEU A 429 -0.32 6.38 -19.18
CA LEU A 429 -1.27 5.66 -18.32
C LEU A 429 -1.99 6.53 -17.27
N MET A 430 -1.56 7.78 -17.02
CA MET A 430 -2.30 8.71 -16.15
C MET A 430 -3.59 9.20 -16.80
N ASP A 431 -3.58 9.40 -18.12
CA ASP A 431 -4.72 9.88 -18.93
C ASP A 431 -5.67 8.75 -19.36
N ALA A 432 -5.31 7.50 -19.08
CA ALA A 432 -6.16 6.34 -19.34
C ALA A 432 -7.50 6.43 -18.58
N THR A 433 -8.56 5.92 -19.20
CA THR A 433 -9.92 5.91 -18.61
C THR A 433 -10.22 4.61 -17.84
N CYS A 434 -9.44 3.55 -18.06
CA CYS A 434 -9.73 2.21 -17.54
C CYS A 434 -8.65 1.71 -16.56
N ARG A 435 -9.06 1.29 -15.35
CA ARG A 435 -8.17 0.67 -14.36
C ARG A 435 -7.47 -0.62 -14.85
N ARG A 436 -7.96 -1.28 -15.90
CA ARG A 436 -7.30 -2.45 -16.52
C ARG A 436 -6.00 -2.07 -17.26
N ALA A 437 -5.80 -0.79 -17.55
CA ALA A 437 -4.58 -0.29 -18.18
C ALA A 437 -3.35 -0.43 -17.25
N THR A 438 -3.53 -0.42 -15.93
CA THR A 438 -2.46 -0.60 -14.93
C THR A 438 -2.46 -2.01 -14.34
N ALA A 439 -1.29 -2.49 -13.93
CA ALA A 439 -1.11 -3.84 -13.40
C ALA A 439 -1.87 -4.06 -12.06
N PRO A 440 -2.18 -5.32 -11.68
CA PRO A 440 -2.63 -5.62 -10.33
C PRO A 440 -1.59 -5.19 -9.27
N PRO A 441 -2.01 -4.90 -8.03
CA PRO A 441 -1.07 -4.50 -6.97
C PRO A 441 -0.04 -5.60 -6.68
N ALA A 442 1.25 -5.26 -6.70
CA ALA A 442 2.36 -6.11 -6.26
C ALA A 442 2.13 -6.67 -4.84
N PRO A 443 2.79 -7.77 -4.41
CA PRO A 443 2.72 -8.30 -3.04
C PRO A 443 2.89 -7.23 -1.95
N PRO A 444 2.15 -7.31 -0.82
CA PRO A 444 2.30 -6.36 0.28
C PRO A 444 3.64 -6.49 1.01
N ASP A 445 4.26 -7.67 0.96
CA ASP A 445 5.39 -8.11 1.77
C ASP A 445 6.67 -7.32 1.47
N GLY A 446 6.84 -6.88 0.22
CA GLY A 446 7.90 -5.95 -0.18
C GLY A 446 7.71 -4.51 0.27
N LEU A 447 6.48 -4.10 0.64
CA LEU A 447 6.15 -2.70 0.92
C LEU A 447 6.37 -2.34 2.40
N CYS A 448 7.06 -1.24 2.61
CA CYS A 448 7.26 -0.60 3.90
C CYS A 448 6.87 0.88 3.88
N LEU A 449 6.05 1.33 4.85
CA LEU A 449 5.96 2.75 5.20
C LEU A 449 7.20 3.13 6.01
N VAL A 450 8.10 3.92 5.42
CA VAL A 450 9.34 4.32 6.09
C VAL A 450 9.03 5.37 7.16
N ASP A 451 8.49 6.51 6.77
CA ASP A 451 8.22 7.65 7.65
C ASP A 451 7.13 8.60 7.13
N VAL A 452 6.71 9.51 8.02
CA VAL A 452 5.66 10.51 7.80
C VAL A 452 6.17 11.89 8.22
N GLY A 453 6.23 12.82 7.28
CA GLY A 453 6.66 14.19 7.52
C GLY A 453 5.52 15.15 7.88
N TYR A 454 5.81 16.05 8.81
CA TYR A 454 4.96 17.16 9.22
C TYR A 454 5.55 18.53 8.83
N ASP A 455 6.84 18.56 8.50
CA ASP A 455 7.56 19.71 7.95
C ASP A 455 7.66 19.60 6.41
N GLU A 456 8.15 20.65 5.76
CA GLU A 456 8.34 20.64 4.31
C GLU A 456 9.25 19.49 3.87
N PHE A 457 8.97 18.94 2.69
CA PHE A 457 9.77 17.88 2.12
C PHE A 457 11.14 18.43 1.67
N LYS A 458 12.18 17.59 1.81
CA LYS A 458 13.57 17.88 1.44
C LYS A 458 14.11 16.69 0.65
N ARG A 459 14.61 16.90 -0.57
CA ARG A 459 15.08 15.81 -1.46
C ARG A 459 16.34 15.15 -0.89
N GLU A 460 17.13 15.90 -0.13
CA GLU A 460 18.29 15.43 0.64
C GLU A 460 17.92 14.37 1.71
N LYS A 461 16.61 14.12 1.93
CA LYS A 461 16.10 13.04 2.80
C LYS A 461 15.72 11.74 2.07
N CYS A 462 15.95 11.62 0.76
CA CYS A 462 15.80 10.36 0.01
C CYS A 462 17.03 9.44 0.11
N PHE A 463 16.79 8.13 0.15
CA PHE A 463 17.85 7.12 0.12
C PHE A 463 18.46 6.97 -1.28
N ILE A 464 17.63 6.95 -2.32
CA ILE A 464 18.04 6.78 -3.72
C ILE A 464 18.17 8.16 -4.35
N LEU A 465 19.38 8.54 -4.78
CA LEU A 465 19.66 9.84 -5.40
C LEU A 465 20.12 9.69 -6.87
N ASP A 466 20.34 10.81 -7.55
CA ASP A 466 20.75 10.87 -8.97
C ASP A 466 22.25 10.59 -9.17
#